data_AF-A0A1H7RPN3-F1
#
_entry.id   AF-A0A1H7RPN3-F1
#
_cell.length_a   1.000
_cell.length_b   1.000
_cell.length_c   1.000
_cell.angle_alpha   90.00
_cell.angle_beta   90.00
_cell.angle_gamma   90.00
#
_symmetry.space_group_name_H-M   'P 1'
#
loop_
_entity.id
_entity.type
_entity.pdbx_description
1 polymer ?
#
loop_
_entity_poly.entity_id
_entity_poly.type
_entity_poly.pdbx_seq_one_letter_code
_entity_poly.pdbx_strand_id
1 'polypeptide(L)'
;MIRTIIDLIGFFNSLSGFLVAVFFWSILTITFAKSIKKHARFLYWVFGVMGGLSLLPILNIFGIDMVNIIYLPILGDIFIEFTYATYFIHPMLVIIMYMGALNPKIPAVGKLMLIRKELSIIVGFAVIPHALKRILLVVPGAWNYFADHDTLVAEDRVVSALGQGITNGVFLLGIVMTVLFLVLWVTSFDRIRKRMGYKKWKSVQRWSYALYAMLFIHSAGIDTGSLVTYWERQEKMAKTEVIAASALQKDRQFGNDQTPHAAFTSPQKKEKASFLGMSMKEEKGPNGGNHNFSGKFKFSNVEFSTPCKCIANIVILISVYGSYLYLRLKKARTDKRRKQR
;
A
#
# COMPACT_ATOMS: atom_id res chain seq x y z
N MET A 1 -19.39 -6.91 25.11
CA MET A 1 -19.51 -5.85 24.09
C MET A 1 -18.13 -5.33 23.64
N ILE A 2 -17.31 -4.74 24.52
CA ILE A 2 -15.97 -4.21 24.15
C ILE A 2 -15.06 -5.27 23.52
N ARG A 3 -14.97 -6.47 24.11
CA ARG A 3 -14.18 -7.59 23.57
C ARG A 3 -14.62 -8.00 22.16
N THR A 4 -15.92 -8.06 21.91
CA THR A 4 -16.50 -8.38 20.60
C THR A 4 -16.14 -7.31 19.55
N ILE A 5 -16.13 -6.04 19.93
CA ILE A 5 -15.73 -4.94 19.05
C ILE A 5 -14.23 -5.03 18.73
N ILE A 6 -13.39 -5.30 19.72
CA ILE A 6 -11.94 -5.49 19.50
C ILE A 6 -11.67 -6.69 18.59
N ASP A 7 -12.35 -7.82 18.83
CA ASP A 7 -12.23 -9.01 17.99
C ASP A 7 -12.69 -8.74 16.54
N LEU A 8 -13.76 -7.95 16.37
CA LEU A 8 -14.25 -7.54 15.05
C LEU A 8 -13.29 -6.60 14.32
N ILE A 9 -12.69 -5.64 15.03
CA ILE A 9 -11.65 -4.75 14.48
C ILE A 9 -10.43 -5.57 14.06
N GLY A 10 -10.00 -6.53 14.90
CA GLY A 10 -8.91 -7.43 14.61
C GLY A 10 -9.15 -8.24 13.33
N PHE A 11 -10.36 -8.78 13.17
CA PHE A 11 -10.78 -9.48 11.96
C PHE A 11 -10.74 -8.60 10.70
N PHE A 12 -11.29 -7.38 10.76
CA PHE A 12 -11.25 -6.49 9.61
C PHE A 12 -9.83 -6.02 9.29
N ASN A 13 -8.97 -5.86 10.30
CA ASN A 13 -7.57 -5.49 10.10
C ASN A 13 -6.77 -6.65 9.48
N SER A 14 -7.10 -7.90 9.81
CA SER A 14 -6.48 -9.08 9.18
C SER A 14 -6.91 -9.25 7.72
N LEU A 15 -8.12 -8.78 7.37
CA LEU A 15 -8.63 -8.78 6.00
C LEU A 15 -8.10 -7.61 5.17
N SER A 16 -8.24 -6.37 5.67
CA SER A 16 -7.78 -5.15 5.00
C SER A 16 -7.53 -4.01 5.99
N GLY A 17 -6.26 -3.77 6.30
CA GLY A 17 -5.84 -2.64 7.14
C GLY A 17 -6.24 -1.28 6.57
N PHE A 18 -6.37 -1.16 5.25
CA PHE A 18 -6.82 0.06 4.58
C PHE A 18 -8.25 0.46 4.99
N LEU A 19 -9.19 -0.50 5.01
CA LEU A 19 -10.58 -0.21 5.34
C LEU A 19 -10.74 0.22 6.80
N VAL A 20 -10.04 -0.48 7.70
CA VAL A 20 -10.00 -0.12 9.12
C VAL A 20 -9.43 1.28 9.31
N ALA A 21 -8.34 1.61 8.59
CA ALA A 21 -7.73 2.92 8.65
C ALA A 21 -8.66 4.03 8.11
N VAL A 22 -9.38 3.81 7.00
CA VAL A 22 -10.38 4.76 6.48
C VAL A 22 -11.45 5.04 7.54
N PHE A 23 -11.97 4.00 8.17
CA PHE A 23 -12.98 4.14 9.23
C PHE A 23 -12.44 4.93 10.43
N PHE A 24 -11.28 4.53 10.94
CA PHE A 24 -10.60 5.18 12.07
C PHE A 24 -10.32 6.67 11.81
N TRP A 25 -9.66 6.98 10.69
CA TRP A 25 -9.32 8.36 10.33
C TRP A 25 -10.55 9.22 10.02
N SER A 26 -11.64 8.62 9.51
CA SER A 26 -12.91 9.34 9.30
C SER A 26 -13.49 9.81 10.64
N ILE A 27 -13.58 8.92 11.62
CA ILE A 27 -14.07 9.27 12.97
C ILE A 27 -13.17 10.33 13.60
N LEU A 28 -11.86 10.14 13.54
CA LEU A 28 -10.90 11.06 14.15
C LEU A 28 -11.00 12.46 13.52
N THR A 29 -10.97 12.56 12.19
CA THR A 29 -11.03 13.85 11.50
C THR A 29 -12.37 14.57 11.67
N ILE A 30 -13.50 13.85 11.72
CA ILE A 30 -14.81 14.44 12.02
C ILE A 30 -14.86 14.99 13.45
N THR A 31 -14.36 14.21 14.41
CA THR A 31 -14.38 14.55 15.85
C THR A 31 -13.52 15.77 16.12
N PHE A 32 -12.30 15.79 15.58
CA PHE A 32 -11.33 16.85 15.81
C PHE A 32 -11.38 17.99 14.78
N ALA A 33 -12.39 18.05 13.90
CA ALA A 33 -12.43 19.03 12.82
C ALA A 33 -12.26 20.49 13.27
N LYS A 34 -12.93 20.89 14.35
CA LYS A 34 -12.79 22.25 14.90
C LYS A 34 -11.37 22.52 15.41
N SER A 35 -10.77 21.54 16.10
CA SER A 35 -9.41 21.64 16.63
C SER A 35 -8.37 21.72 15.50
N ILE A 36 -8.49 20.83 14.51
CA ILE A 36 -7.65 20.83 13.31
C ILE A 36 -7.67 22.20 12.64
N LYS A 37 -8.85 22.80 12.49
CA LYS A 37 -8.98 24.13 11.88
C LYS A 37 -8.29 25.21 12.71
N LYS A 38 -8.54 25.22 14.02
CA LYS A 38 -8.01 26.24 14.95
C LYS A 38 -6.48 26.17 15.05
N HIS A 39 -5.92 24.97 15.06
CA HIS A 39 -4.50 24.73 15.30
C HIS A 39 -3.73 24.26 14.05
N ALA A 40 -4.24 24.55 12.85
CA ALA A 40 -3.67 24.05 11.59
C ALA A 40 -2.17 24.36 11.41
N ARG A 41 -1.72 25.58 11.75
CA ARG A 41 -0.29 25.95 11.65
C ARG A 41 0.61 25.11 12.55
N PHE A 42 0.15 24.79 13.75
CA PHE A 42 0.87 23.91 14.67
C PHE A 42 0.92 22.48 14.12
N LEU A 43 -0.19 21.96 13.61
CA LEU A 43 -0.23 20.64 12.98
C LEU A 43 0.67 20.55 11.75
N TYR A 44 0.76 21.59 10.92
CA TYR A 44 1.70 21.61 9.79
C TYR A 44 3.15 21.51 10.25
N TRP A 45 3.51 22.15 11.35
CA TRP A 45 4.84 22.04 11.94
C TRP A 45 5.10 20.63 12.47
N VAL A 46 4.19 20.07 13.25
CA VAL A 46 4.32 18.71 13.81
C VAL A 46 4.49 17.67 12.69
N PHE A 47 3.57 17.65 11.73
CA PHE A 47 3.63 16.70 10.61
C PHE A 47 4.79 16.98 9.67
N GLY A 48 5.20 18.24 9.50
CA GLY A 48 6.37 18.62 8.72
C GLY A 48 7.68 18.14 9.34
N VAL A 49 7.84 18.29 10.66
CA VAL A 49 8.99 17.75 11.41
C VAL A 49 8.99 16.22 11.34
N MET A 50 7.85 15.56 11.55
CA MET A 50 7.74 14.12 11.38
C MET A 50 8.17 13.70 9.97
N GLY A 51 7.67 14.37 8.93
CA GLY A 51 8.05 14.12 7.53
C GLY A 51 9.54 14.30 7.26
N GLY A 52 10.15 15.36 7.79
CA GLY A 52 11.59 15.61 7.66
C GLY A 52 12.43 14.56 8.38
N LEU A 53 12.07 14.22 9.62
CA LEU A 53 12.75 13.18 10.39
C LEU A 53 12.60 11.79 9.74
N SER A 54 11.45 11.49 9.11
CA SER A 54 11.25 10.25 8.35
C SER A 54 12.19 10.09 7.16
N LEU A 55 12.83 11.17 6.68
CA LEU A 55 13.79 11.15 5.57
C LEU A 55 15.22 10.86 6.01
N LEU A 56 15.56 11.04 7.29
CA LEU A 56 16.95 10.86 7.76
C LEU A 56 17.55 9.49 7.41
N PRO A 57 16.82 8.35 7.47
CA PRO A 57 17.38 7.05 7.08
C PRO A 57 17.83 6.96 5.61
N ILE A 58 17.36 7.85 4.73
CA ILE A 58 17.82 7.89 3.32
C ILE A 58 19.27 8.35 3.23
N LEU A 59 19.77 9.13 4.20
CA LEU A 59 21.15 9.62 4.19
C LEU A 59 22.18 8.48 4.30
N ASN A 60 21.79 7.33 4.84
CA ASN A 60 22.62 6.11 4.86
C ASN A 60 23.00 5.64 3.44
N ILE A 61 22.18 5.94 2.41
CA ILE A 61 22.52 5.64 1.00
C ILE A 61 23.78 6.41 0.56
N PHE A 62 24.02 7.58 1.13
CA PHE A 62 25.18 8.43 0.84
C PHE A 62 26.36 8.19 1.80
N GLY A 63 26.32 7.10 2.58
CA GLY A 63 27.39 6.75 3.52
C GLY A 63 27.41 7.60 4.80
N ILE A 64 26.32 8.29 5.13
CA ILE A 64 26.18 9.04 6.39
C ILE A 64 25.40 8.17 7.37
N ASP A 65 26.07 7.62 8.38
CA ASP A 65 25.45 6.80 9.42
C ASP A 65 24.57 7.66 10.33
N MET A 66 23.25 7.58 10.14
CA MET A 66 22.27 8.29 10.95
C MET A 66 21.61 7.37 11.96
N VAL A 67 21.21 7.93 13.11
CA VAL A 67 20.32 7.25 14.06
C VAL A 67 19.04 6.87 13.32
N ASN A 68 18.82 5.57 13.18
CA ASN A 68 17.67 5.07 12.47
C ASN A 68 16.47 5.09 13.42
N ILE A 69 15.73 6.20 13.38
CA ILE A 69 14.56 6.49 14.24
C ILE A 69 13.52 5.36 14.19
N ILE A 70 13.52 4.58 13.12
CA ILE A 70 12.67 3.40 12.90
C ILE A 70 12.91 2.31 13.97
N TYR A 71 14.11 2.21 14.55
CA TYR A 71 14.42 1.22 15.58
C TYR A 71 14.15 1.68 17.01
N LEU A 72 13.70 2.92 17.21
CA LEU A 72 13.29 3.38 18.54
C LEU A 72 11.93 2.74 18.90
N PRO A 73 11.78 2.17 20.11
CA PRO A 73 10.52 1.57 20.51
C PRO A 73 9.42 2.64 20.54
N ILE A 74 8.21 2.29 20.07
CA ILE A 74 7.03 3.16 19.95
C ILE A 74 7.19 4.27 18.91
N LEU A 75 8.25 5.07 19.01
CA LEU A 75 8.49 6.19 18.10
C LEU A 75 8.77 5.70 16.67
N GLY A 76 9.51 4.60 16.51
CA GLY A 76 9.74 3.98 15.21
C GLY A 76 8.43 3.53 14.55
N ASP A 77 7.54 2.88 15.31
CA ASP A 77 6.24 2.41 14.83
C ASP A 77 5.37 3.58 14.34
N ILE A 78 5.32 4.69 15.10
CA ILE A 78 4.60 5.90 14.70
C ILE A 78 5.11 6.43 13.36
N PHE A 79 6.44 6.45 13.17
CA PHE A 79 7.05 6.94 11.93
C PHE A 79 6.85 5.99 10.75
N ILE A 80 6.87 4.69 10.99
CA ILE A 80 6.52 3.67 10.01
C ILE A 80 5.07 3.89 9.58
N GLU A 81 4.12 3.88 10.50
CA GLU A 81 2.69 4.06 10.21
C GLU A 81 2.41 5.38 9.49
N PHE A 82 3.05 6.47 9.91
CA PHE A 82 2.94 7.77 9.28
C PHE A 82 3.35 7.76 7.80
N THR A 83 4.43 7.03 7.45
CA THR A 83 4.92 6.93 6.07
C THR A 83 4.38 5.71 5.31
N TYR A 84 3.60 4.86 5.98
CA TYR A 84 3.00 3.68 5.37
C TYR A 84 1.73 4.07 4.62
N ALA A 85 1.72 3.78 3.31
CA ALA A 85 0.64 4.21 2.43
C ALA A 85 -0.72 3.69 2.88
N THR A 86 -0.79 2.42 3.30
CA THR A 86 -2.03 1.72 3.65
C THR A 86 -2.72 2.28 4.90
N TYR A 87 -1.96 2.79 5.89
CA TYR A 87 -2.52 3.17 7.19
C TYR A 87 -2.78 4.66 7.37
N PHE A 88 -1.97 5.54 6.76
CA PHE A 88 -2.14 6.99 6.92
C PHE A 88 -2.46 7.68 5.59
N ILE A 89 -1.57 7.56 4.61
CA ILE A 89 -1.60 8.37 3.39
C ILE A 89 -2.86 8.09 2.56
N HIS A 90 -3.05 6.82 2.15
CA HIS A 90 -4.13 6.44 1.24
C HIS A 90 -5.52 6.63 1.88
N PRO A 91 -5.77 6.23 3.15
CA PRO A 91 -7.02 6.53 3.83
C PRO A 91 -7.36 8.02 3.88
N MET A 92 -6.38 8.87 4.21
CA MET A 92 -6.60 10.30 4.28
C MET A 92 -6.88 10.91 2.89
N LEU A 93 -6.17 10.48 1.84
CA LEU A 93 -6.46 10.90 0.46
C LEU A 93 -7.88 10.50 0.04
N VAL A 94 -8.33 9.30 0.41
CA VAL A 94 -9.70 8.81 0.16
C VAL A 94 -10.72 9.66 0.91
N ILE A 95 -10.50 10.00 2.18
CA ILE A 95 -11.37 10.92 2.92
C ILE A 95 -11.47 12.27 2.21
N ILE A 96 -10.34 12.89 1.83
CA ILE A 96 -10.29 14.19 1.11
C ILE A 96 -11.02 14.12 -0.24
N MET A 97 -10.91 12.98 -0.93
CA MET A 97 -11.61 12.69 -2.17
C MET A 97 -13.14 12.67 -1.95
N TYR A 98 -13.61 11.90 -0.96
CA TYR A 98 -15.02 11.73 -0.63
C TYR A 98 -15.70 13.00 -0.16
N MET A 99 -14.99 13.87 0.57
CA MET A 99 -15.49 15.18 0.97
C MET A 99 -15.97 16.02 -0.22
N GLY A 100 -15.34 15.87 -1.40
CA GLY A 100 -15.77 16.54 -2.63
C GLY A 100 -17.00 15.91 -3.31
N ALA A 101 -17.31 14.65 -3.01
CA ALA A 101 -18.40 13.89 -3.62
C ALA A 101 -19.69 13.92 -2.79
N LEU A 102 -19.56 13.82 -1.47
CA LEU A 102 -20.69 13.74 -0.55
C LEU A 102 -21.48 15.06 -0.44
N ASN A 103 -22.67 14.97 0.16
CA ASN A 103 -23.56 16.10 0.36
C ASN A 103 -23.12 16.93 1.59
N PRO A 104 -22.71 18.20 1.42
CA PRO A 104 -22.25 19.04 2.54
C PRO A 104 -23.35 19.38 3.55
N LYS A 105 -24.63 19.15 3.23
CA LYS A 105 -25.74 19.30 4.18
C LYS A 105 -25.70 18.26 5.31
N ILE A 106 -25.01 17.14 5.11
CA ILE A 106 -24.79 16.16 6.18
C ILE A 106 -23.81 16.77 7.19
N PRO A 107 -24.15 16.87 8.49
CA PRO A 107 -23.33 17.59 9.48
C PRO A 107 -21.86 17.14 9.53
N ALA A 108 -21.61 15.83 9.45
CA ALA A 108 -20.26 15.27 9.43
C ALA A 108 -19.46 15.71 8.18
N VAL A 109 -20.09 15.69 7.00
CA VAL A 109 -19.47 16.14 5.74
C VAL A 109 -19.23 17.64 5.77
N GLY A 110 -20.17 18.43 6.30
CA GLY A 110 -20.02 19.86 6.49
C GLY A 110 -18.81 20.20 7.37
N LYS A 111 -18.63 19.51 8.51
CA LYS A 111 -17.45 19.65 9.37
C LYS A 111 -16.15 19.35 8.62
N LEU A 112 -16.10 18.22 7.90
CA LEU A 112 -14.92 17.85 7.13
C LEU A 112 -14.60 18.92 6.06
N MET A 113 -15.60 19.42 5.34
CA MET A 113 -15.40 20.42 4.29
C MET A 113 -14.67 21.69 4.76
N LEU A 114 -14.79 22.05 6.04
CA LEU A 114 -14.07 23.19 6.64
C LEU A 114 -12.55 22.97 6.73
N ILE A 115 -12.12 21.71 6.84
CA ILE A 115 -10.73 21.29 7.04
C ILE A 115 -10.11 20.61 5.81
N ARG A 116 -10.80 20.60 4.67
CA ARG A 116 -10.34 19.87 3.46
C ARG A 116 -8.93 20.24 3.02
N LYS A 117 -8.64 21.55 3.02
CA LYS A 117 -7.33 22.09 2.64
C LYS A 117 -6.26 21.69 3.66
N GLU A 118 -6.61 21.81 4.94
CA GLU A 118 -5.74 21.50 6.08
C GLU A 118 -5.33 20.02 6.04
N LEU A 119 -6.27 19.10 5.84
CA LEU A 119 -5.97 17.68 5.67
C LEU A 119 -5.10 17.41 4.45
N SER A 120 -5.37 18.05 3.31
CA SER A 120 -4.54 17.90 2.11
C SER A 120 -3.09 18.35 2.33
N ILE A 121 -2.88 19.41 3.12
CA ILE A 121 -1.53 19.86 3.47
C ILE A 121 -0.86 18.86 4.42
N ILE A 122 -1.55 18.44 5.48
CA ILE A 122 -1.05 17.46 6.47
C ILE A 122 -0.59 16.17 5.79
N VAL A 123 -1.41 15.61 4.91
CA VAL A 123 -1.11 14.35 4.21
C VAL A 123 0.12 14.46 3.33
N GLY A 124 0.37 15.62 2.71
CA GLY A 124 1.55 15.77 1.86
C GLY A 124 2.87 15.65 2.60
N PHE A 125 2.92 15.97 3.89
CA PHE A 125 4.12 15.72 4.70
C PHE A 125 4.43 14.24 4.89
N ALA A 126 3.44 13.35 4.75
CA ALA A 126 3.66 11.90 4.73
C ALA A 126 3.93 11.37 3.30
N VAL A 127 3.25 11.93 2.30
CA VAL A 127 3.42 11.53 0.89
C VAL A 127 4.83 11.78 0.40
N ILE A 128 5.45 12.91 0.75
CA ILE A 128 6.81 13.27 0.32
C ILE A 128 7.85 12.22 0.76
N PRO A 129 7.98 11.88 2.06
CA PRO A 129 8.93 10.85 2.47
C PRO A 129 8.59 9.47 1.92
N HIS A 130 7.32 9.12 1.80
CA HIS A 130 6.90 7.88 1.14
C HIS A 130 7.39 7.83 -0.32
N ALA A 131 7.08 8.87 -1.10
CA ALA A 131 7.43 8.95 -2.51
C ALA A 131 8.95 8.97 -2.70
N LEU A 132 9.68 9.77 -1.92
CA LEU A 132 11.13 9.87 -2.05
C LEU A 132 11.82 8.53 -1.72
N LYS A 133 11.40 7.83 -0.66
CA LYS A 133 11.90 6.48 -0.35
C LYS A 133 11.66 5.51 -1.51
N ARG A 134 10.47 5.52 -2.11
CA ARG A 134 10.16 4.64 -3.26
C ARG A 134 10.94 5.01 -4.50
N ILE A 135 11.12 6.31 -4.78
CA ILE A 135 11.90 6.79 -5.92
C ILE A 135 13.38 6.42 -5.79
N LEU A 136 13.96 6.48 -4.60
CA LEU A 136 15.39 6.17 -4.43
C LEU A 136 15.67 4.66 -4.30
N LEU A 137 14.78 3.92 -3.64
CA LEU A 137 15.04 2.52 -3.26
C LEU A 137 14.35 1.47 -4.14
N VAL A 138 13.30 1.85 -4.88
CA VAL A 138 12.48 0.89 -5.65
C VAL A 138 12.50 1.21 -7.14
N VAL A 139 12.36 2.48 -7.51
CA VAL A 139 12.29 2.89 -8.93
C VAL A 139 13.51 2.49 -9.75
N PRO A 140 14.77 2.52 -9.27
CA PRO A 140 15.90 2.06 -10.07
C PRO A 140 15.78 0.59 -10.48
N GLY A 141 15.34 -0.27 -9.56
CA GLY A 141 15.08 -1.69 -9.86
C GLY A 141 13.90 -1.87 -10.82
N ALA A 142 12.82 -1.11 -10.62
CA ALA A 142 11.65 -1.13 -11.52
C ALA A 142 11.99 -0.62 -12.93
N TRP A 143 12.90 0.35 -13.05
CA TRP A 143 13.39 0.86 -14.33
C TRP A 143 14.25 -0.18 -15.04
N ASN A 144 15.22 -0.76 -14.31
CA ASN A 144 16.11 -1.78 -14.86
C ASN A 144 15.34 -3.01 -15.36
N TYR A 145 14.25 -3.39 -14.70
CA TYR A 145 13.35 -4.45 -15.17
C TYR A 145 12.84 -4.26 -16.61
N PHE A 146 12.60 -3.02 -17.04
CA PHE A 146 12.17 -2.74 -18.41
C PHE A 146 13.32 -2.44 -19.36
N ALA A 147 14.43 -1.89 -18.85
CA ALA A 147 15.60 -1.57 -19.65
C ALA A 147 16.39 -2.82 -20.06
N ASP A 148 16.42 -3.84 -19.19
CA ASP A 148 17.15 -5.09 -19.39
C ASP A 148 16.23 -6.28 -19.11
N HIS A 149 15.08 -6.29 -19.79
CA HIS A 149 13.98 -7.20 -19.51
C HIS A 149 14.35 -8.68 -19.71
N ASP A 150 15.00 -8.99 -20.84
CA ASP A 150 15.26 -10.37 -21.25
C ASP A 150 16.26 -11.06 -20.31
N THR A 151 17.26 -10.33 -19.81
CA THR A 151 18.24 -10.87 -18.88
C THR A 151 17.63 -11.11 -17.50
N LEU A 152 16.84 -10.15 -17.00
CA LEU A 152 16.25 -10.21 -15.66
C LEU A 152 15.14 -11.26 -15.58
N VAL A 153 14.31 -11.39 -16.62
CA VAL A 153 13.27 -12.43 -16.66
C VAL A 153 13.86 -13.83 -16.81
N ALA A 154 15.04 -13.95 -17.42
CA ALA A 154 15.75 -15.23 -17.51
C ALA A 154 16.37 -15.68 -16.18
N GLU A 155 16.49 -14.81 -15.17
CA GLU A 155 16.98 -15.21 -13.85
C GLU A 155 15.96 -16.09 -13.11
N ASP A 156 16.40 -17.21 -12.54
CA ASP A 156 15.55 -18.17 -11.84
C ASP A 156 14.73 -17.57 -10.68
N ARG A 157 15.18 -16.43 -10.13
CA ARG A 157 14.45 -15.70 -9.07
C ARG A 157 13.17 -15.03 -9.58
N VAL A 158 13.00 -14.84 -10.89
CA VAL A 158 11.81 -14.24 -11.48
C VAL A 158 10.74 -15.31 -11.70
N VAL A 159 9.84 -15.38 -10.72
CA VAL A 159 8.75 -16.36 -10.75
C VAL A 159 7.67 -15.99 -11.77
N SER A 160 7.39 -14.70 -11.96
CA SER A 160 6.34 -14.21 -12.86
C SER A 160 6.77 -12.94 -13.58
N ALA A 161 6.95 -13.00 -14.90
CA ALA A 161 7.22 -11.83 -15.73
C ALA A 161 6.01 -10.88 -15.78
N LEU A 162 4.79 -11.43 -15.88
CA LEU A 162 3.59 -10.61 -15.90
C LEU A 162 3.36 -9.91 -14.55
N GLY A 163 3.45 -10.65 -13.45
CA GLY A 163 3.26 -10.11 -12.11
C GLY A 163 4.28 -9.04 -11.75
N GLN A 164 5.57 -9.28 -12.03
CA GLN A 164 6.63 -8.28 -11.84
C GLN A 164 6.46 -7.08 -12.78
N GLY A 165 6.07 -7.30 -14.03
CA GLY A 165 5.79 -6.22 -14.98
C GLY A 165 4.68 -5.28 -14.51
N ILE A 166 3.59 -5.83 -13.98
CA ILE A 166 2.50 -5.04 -13.39
C ILE A 166 3.03 -4.23 -12.19
N THR A 167 3.71 -4.88 -11.24
CA THR A 167 4.22 -4.23 -10.02
C THR A 167 5.24 -3.13 -10.34
N ASN A 168 6.19 -3.38 -11.24
CA ASN A 168 7.19 -2.39 -11.65
C ASN A 168 6.56 -1.24 -12.44
N GLY A 169 5.61 -1.55 -13.33
CA GLY A 169 4.86 -0.54 -14.08
C GLY A 169 4.10 0.43 -13.17
N VAL A 170 3.45 -0.07 -12.11
CA VAL A 170 2.78 0.82 -11.15
C VAL A 170 3.76 1.61 -10.28
N PHE A 171 4.97 1.12 -9.99
CA PHE A 171 5.99 1.94 -9.33
C PHE A 171 6.44 3.11 -10.19
N LEU A 172 6.60 2.91 -11.51
CA LEU A 172 6.89 4.00 -12.45
C LEU A 172 5.71 4.99 -12.55
N LEU A 173 4.46 4.50 -12.55
CA LEU A 173 3.28 5.36 -12.42
C LEU A 173 3.33 6.23 -11.15
N GLY A 174 3.91 5.72 -10.07
CA GLY A 174 4.15 6.44 -8.83
C GLY A 174 4.96 7.73 -9.00
N ILE A 175 5.87 7.79 -9.98
CA ILE A 175 6.66 9.00 -10.30
C ILE A 175 5.74 10.08 -10.87
N VAL A 176 4.92 9.71 -11.87
CA VAL A 176 3.95 10.61 -12.49
C VAL A 176 2.95 11.13 -11.46
N MET A 177 2.46 10.23 -10.60
CA MET A 177 1.60 10.59 -9.48
C MET A 177 2.27 11.56 -8.51
N THR A 178 3.56 11.36 -8.20
CA THR A 178 4.31 12.22 -7.29
C THR A 178 4.45 13.63 -7.83
N VAL A 179 4.82 13.78 -9.11
CA VAL A 179 4.91 15.09 -9.76
C VAL A 179 3.55 15.81 -9.71
N LEU A 180 2.49 15.10 -10.09
CA LEU A 180 1.14 15.67 -10.05
C LEU A 180 0.71 16.04 -8.62
N PHE A 181 0.98 15.17 -7.65
CA PHE A 181 0.68 15.40 -6.25
C PHE A 181 1.40 16.65 -5.73
N LEU A 182 2.70 16.81 -6.03
CA LEU A 182 3.48 17.98 -5.60
C LEU A 182 2.86 19.28 -6.12
N VAL A 183 2.45 19.33 -7.39
CA VAL A 183 1.77 20.50 -7.95
C VAL A 183 0.46 20.80 -7.20
N LEU A 184 -0.36 19.77 -6.93
CA LEU A 184 -1.62 19.92 -6.21
C LEU A 184 -1.41 20.31 -4.73
N TRP A 185 -0.37 19.78 -4.10
CA TRP A 185 -0.03 20.02 -2.70
C TRP A 185 0.52 21.43 -2.50
N VAL A 186 1.50 21.84 -3.31
CA VAL A 186 2.07 23.19 -3.30
C VAL A 186 0.99 24.25 -3.55
N THR A 187 0.06 24.00 -4.48
CA THR A 187 -1.04 24.93 -4.75
C THR A 187 -2.14 24.95 -3.67
N SER A 188 -2.06 24.08 -2.65
CA SER A 188 -2.98 24.10 -1.51
C SER A 188 -2.62 25.15 -0.45
N PHE A 189 -1.37 25.65 -0.44
CA PHE A 189 -0.95 26.69 0.50
C PHE A 189 -1.58 28.05 0.17
N ASP A 190 -2.05 28.76 1.21
CA ASP A 190 -2.82 30.01 1.03
C ASP A 190 -2.04 31.09 0.28
N ARG A 191 -0.72 31.21 0.51
CA ARG A 191 0.14 32.17 -0.19
C ARG A 191 0.11 31.93 -1.72
N ILE A 192 0.21 30.68 -2.13
CA ILE A 192 0.27 30.29 -3.54
C ILE A 192 -1.12 30.38 -4.17
N ARG A 193 -2.15 29.89 -3.48
CA ARG A 193 -3.54 30.03 -3.92
C ARG A 193 -3.95 31.49 -4.13
N LYS A 194 -3.57 32.40 -3.22
CA LYS A 194 -3.87 33.84 -3.35
C LYS A 194 -3.17 34.44 -4.58
N ARG A 195 -1.91 34.08 -4.82
CA ARG A 195 -1.13 34.55 -5.99
C ARG A 195 -1.68 34.05 -7.33
N MET A 196 -2.22 32.82 -7.39
CA MET A 196 -2.76 32.25 -8.64
C MET A 196 -4.14 32.79 -9.03
N GLY A 197 -4.93 33.26 -8.06
CA GLY A 197 -6.34 33.56 -8.25
C GLY A 197 -7.24 32.31 -8.34
N TYR A 198 -8.52 32.47 -7.99
CA TYR A 198 -9.46 31.35 -7.82
C TYR A 198 -9.67 30.52 -9.09
N LYS A 199 -9.83 31.16 -10.27
CA LYS A 199 -10.12 30.47 -11.53
C LYS A 199 -8.97 29.51 -11.91
N LYS A 200 -7.73 30.00 -11.92
CA LYS A 200 -6.53 29.21 -12.25
C LYS A 200 -6.28 28.12 -11.22
N TRP A 201 -6.34 28.45 -9.93
CA TRP A 201 -6.21 27.48 -8.84
C TRP A 201 -7.22 26.33 -8.96
N LYS A 202 -8.49 26.65 -9.22
CA LYS A 202 -9.55 25.65 -9.38
C LYS A 202 -9.30 24.76 -10.60
N SER A 203 -8.77 25.31 -11.68
CA SER A 203 -8.39 24.53 -12.87
C SER A 203 -7.29 23.51 -12.54
N VAL A 204 -6.22 23.94 -11.88
CA VAL A 204 -5.13 23.05 -11.44
C VAL A 204 -5.65 21.98 -10.49
N GLN A 205 -6.47 22.35 -9.50
CA GLN A 205 -7.02 21.42 -8.53
C GLN A 205 -8.00 20.38 -9.11
N ARG A 206 -8.51 20.57 -10.33
CA ARG A 206 -9.28 19.52 -11.03
C ARG A 206 -8.43 18.31 -11.40
N TRP A 207 -7.12 18.46 -11.52
CA TRP A 207 -6.22 17.33 -11.75
C TRP A 207 -6.18 16.35 -10.58
N SER A 208 -6.75 16.70 -9.42
CA SER A 208 -7.00 15.73 -8.34
C SER A 208 -7.82 14.52 -8.81
N TYR A 209 -8.72 14.65 -9.80
CA TYR A 209 -9.44 13.49 -10.34
C TYR A 209 -8.51 12.51 -11.07
N ALA A 210 -7.55 13.02 -11.83
CA ALA A 210 -6.53 12.20 -12.48
C ALA A 210 -5.63 11.53 -11.43
N LEU A 211 -5.22 12.28 -10.41
CA LEU A 211 -4.47 11.72 -9.28
C LEU A 211 -5.25 10.58 -8.59
N TYR A 212 -6.55 10.74 -8.34
CA TYR A 212 -7.36 9.70 -7.71
C TYR A 212 -7.51 8.46 -8.59
N ALA A 213 -7.67 8.63 -9.91
CA ALA A 213 -7.69 7.52 -10.85
C ALA A 213 -6.36 6.75 -10.86
N MET A 214 -5.24 7.46 -10.92
CA MET A 214 -3.91 6.84 -10.85
C MET A 214 -3.66 6.18 -9.49
N LEU A 215 -4.14 6.76 -8.39
CA LEU A 215 -4.03 6.16 -7.06
C LEU A 215 -4.78 4.82 -6.98
N PHE A 216 -5.95 4.71 -7.59
CA PHE A 216 -6.65 3.43 -7.72
C PHE A 216 -5.82 2.41 -8.51
N ILE A 217 -5.36 2.78 -9.72
CA ILE A 217 -4.56 1.90 -10.59
C ILE A 217 -3.29 1.45 -9.87
N HIS A 218 -2.61 2.36 -9.17
CA HIS A 218 -1.39 2.08 -8.44
C HIS A 218 -1.64 1.07 -7.31
N SER A 219 -2.61 1.32 -6.43
CA SER A 219 -2.92 0.41 -5.32
C SER A 219 -3.44 -0.95 -5.81
N ALA A 220 -4.38 -0.98 -6.74
CA ALA A 220 -4.94 -2.22 -7.27
C ALA A 220 -3.90 -3.03 -8.06
N GLY A 221 -3.00 -2.36 -8.78
CA GLY A 221 -1.93 -3.00 -9.53
C GLY A 221 -0.87 -3.64 -8.64
N ILE A 222 -0.55 -3.08 -7.47
CA ILE A 222 0.34 -3.73 -6.49
C ILE A 222 -0.25 -5.07 -6.03
N ASP A 223 -1.53 -5.08 -5.63
CA ASP A 223 -2.22 -6.31 -5.20
C ASP A 223 -2.36 -7.31 -6.36
N THR A 224 -2.63 -6.81 -7.58
CA THR A 224 -2.80 -7.65 -8.77
C THR A 224 -1.48 -8.29 -9.19
N GLY A 225 -0.38 -7.52 -9.25
CA GLY A 225 0.94 -8.07 -9.56
C GLY A 225 1.39 -9.12 -8.54
N SER A 226 1.08 -8.90 -7.25
CA SER A 226 1.31 -9.86 -6.18
C SER A 226 0.48 -11.14 -6.34
N LEU A 227 -0.80 -11.00 -6.70
CA LEU A 227 -1.72 -12.12 -6.91
C LEU A 227 -1.31 -12.97 -8.13
N VAL A 228 -0.97 -12.33 -9.25
CA VAL A 228 -0.47 -13.01 -10.45
C VAL A 228 0.82 -13.76 -10.16
N THR A 229 1.76 -13.11 -9.47
CA THR A 229 3.03 -13.74 -9.07
C THR A 229 2.80 -14.95 -8.16
N TYR A 230 1.83 -14.86 -7.25
CA TYR A 230 1.47 -15.98 -6.37
C TYR A 230 0.92 -17.16 -7.17
N TRP A 231 -0.01 -16.94 -8.11
CA TRP A 231 -0.60 -18.03 -8.90
C TRP A 231 0.41 -18.71 -9.81
N GLU A 232 1.24 -17.94 -10.52
CA GLU A 232 2.29 -18.52 -11.37
C GLU A 232 3.35 -19.27 -10.55
N ARG A 233 3.62 -18.84 -9.32
CA ARG A 233 4.48 -19.59 -8.38
C ARG A 233 3.91 -20.97 -8.08
N GLN A 234 2.62 -21.05 -7.76
CA GLN A 234 1.97 -22.31 -7.45
C GLN A 234 1.97 -23.25 -8.67
N GLU A 235 1.75 -22.70 -9.86
CA GLU A 235 1.81 -23.48 -11.10
C GLU A 235 3.22 -24.03 -11.37
N LYS A 236 4.27 -23.21 -11.19
CA LYS A 236 5.67 -23.64 -11.33
C LYS A 236 6.04 -24.73 -10.32
N MET A 237 5.62 -24.61 -9.06
CA MET A 237 5.88 -25.62 -8.03
C MET A 237 5.18 -26.95 -8.36
N ALA A 238 3.90 -26.91 -8.74
CA ALA A 238 3.16 -28.10 -9.12
C ALA A 238 3.79 -28.83 -10.32
N LYS A 239 4.26 -28.09 -11.34
CA LYS A 239 4.99 -28.69 -12.48
C LYS A 239 6.31 -29.34 -12.04
N THR A 240 7.05 -28.68 -11.15
CA THR A 240 8.33 -29.19 -10.65
C THR A 240 8.15 -30.48 -9.84
N GLU A 241 7.11 -30.56 -9.00
CA GLU A 241 6.77 -31.77 -8.25
C GLU A 241 6.39 -32.93 -9.19
N VAL A 242 5.61 -32.66 -10.24
CA VAL A 242 5.24 -33.68 -11.25
C VAL A 242 6.47 -34.19 -12.00
N ILE A 243 7.39 -33.29 -12.39
CA ILE A 243 8.65 -33.67 -13.07
C ILE A 243 9.53 -34.51 -12.13
N ALA A 244 9.68 -34.09 -10.87
CA ALA A 244 10.46 -34.82 -9.87
C ALA A 244 9.86 -36.21 -9.58
N ALA A 245 8.54 -36.32 -9.45
CA ALA A 245 7.85 -37.60 -9.29
C ALA A 245 8.01 -38.51 -10.51
N SER A 246 7.94 -37.95 -11.73
CA SER A 246 8.15 -38.68 -12.99
C SER A 246 9.60 -39.17 -13.12
N ALA A 247 10.58 -38.36 -12.71
CA ALA A 247 11.99 -38.74 -12.68
C ALA A 247 12.25 -39.89 -11.68
N LEU A 248 11.68 -39.82 -10.48
CA LEU A 248 11.75 -40.91 -9.48
C LEU A 248 11.04 -42.20 -9.93
N GLN A 249 9.97 -42.09 -10.70
CA GLN A 249 9.29 -43.26 -11.26
C GLN A 249 10.10 -43.89 -12.39
N LYS A 250 10.74 -43.08 -13.23
CA LYS A 250 11.66 -43.55 -14.27
C LYS A 250 12.89 -44.21 -13.67
N ASP A 251 13.48 -43.62 -12.63
CA ASP A 251 14.62 -44.20 -11.92
C ASP A 251 14.24 -45.54 -11.25
N ARG A 252 13.02 -45.67 -10.71
CA ARG A 252 12.50 -46.96 -10.22
C ARG A 252 12.20 -47.99 -11.30
N GLN A 253 11.87 -47.58 -12.52
CA GLN A 253 11.65 -48.50 -13.64
C GLN A 253 12.94 -48.95 -14.33
N PHE A 254 13.99 -48.13 -14.31
CA PHE A 254 15.28 -48.43 -14.92
C PHE A 254 16.36 -48.88 -13.91
N GLY A 255 16.12 -48.73 -12.61
CA GLY A 255 16.99 -49.14 -11.51
C GLY A 255 16.74 -50.56 -11.03
N ASN A 256 17.01 -51.54 -11.89
CA ASN A 256 17.41 -52.87 -11.45
C ASN A 256 18.49 -53.38 -12.40
N ASP A 257 19.66 -52.73 -12.34
CA ASP A 257 20.96 -53.40 -12.43
C ASP A 257 22.06 -52.43 -11.97
N GLN A 258 22.75 -52.84 -10.90
CA GLN A 258 24.03 -52.33 -10.37
C GLN A 258 24.03 -51.06 -9.51
N THR A 259 24.14 -51.26 -8.19
CA THR A 259 24.89 -50.40 -7.25
C THR A 259 26.40 -50.55 -7.53
N PRO A 260 27.24 -49.50 -7.37
CA PRO A 260 27.55 -48.98 -6.03
C PRO A 260 27.84 -47.45 -5.89
N HIS A 261 27.65 -46.98 -4.65
CA HIS A 261 28.27 -45.84 -3.95
C HIS A 261 28.83 -44.65 -4.76
N ALA A 262 28.16 -43.50 -4.67
CA ALA A 262 28.82 -42.19 -4.73
C ALA A 262 28.16 -41.22 -3.73
N ALA A 263 28.94 -40.81 -2.74
CA ALA A 263 28.57 -39.84 -1.73
C ALA A 263 28.30 -38.47 -2.36
N PHE A 264 27.06 -37.98 -2.27
CA PHE A 264 26.76 -36.57 -2.52
C PHE A 264 27.22 -35.75 -1.32
N THR A 265 28.48 -35.31 -1.34
CA THR A 265 28.94 -34.23 -0.49
C THR A 265 28.40 -32.92 -1.04
N SER A 266 27.63 -32.21 -0.23
CA SER A 266 27.17 -30.85 -0.53
C SER A 266 28.31 -29.85 -0.26
N PRO A 267 28.67 -28.94 -1.18
CA PRO A 267 29.35 -27.72 -0.80
C PRO A 267 28.30 -26.65 -0.49
N GLN A 268 28.07 -26.39 0.80
CA GLN A 268 27.57 -25.10 1.24
C GLN A 268 28.53 -24.01 0.73
N LYS A 269 28.08 -23.21 -0.23
CA LYS A 269 28.66 -21.89 -0.47
C LYS A 269 27.59 -20.83 -0.23
N LYS A 270 27.65 -20.26 0.98
CA LYS A 270 27.00 -18.99 1.32
C LYS A 270 27.54 -17.92 0.37
N GLU A 271 26.71 -17.48 -0.56
CA GLU A 271 26.92 -16.20 -1.24
C GLU A 271 25.80 -15.25 -0.85
N LYS A 272 26.20 -14.14 -0.22
CA LYS A 272 25.33 -13.08 0.27
C LYS A 272 24.69 -12.36 -0.92
N ALA A 273 23.39 -12.56 -1.12
CA ALA A 273 22.56 -11.64 -1.88
C ALA A 273 21.64 -10.88 -0.91
N SER A 274 22.13 -9.75 -0.40
CA SER A 274 21.30 -8.76 0.26
C SER A 274 20.53 -7.97 -0.80
N PHE A 275 19.30 -8.37 -1.11
CA PHE A 275 18.36 -7.48 -1.79
C PHE A 275 16.92 -7.90 -1.48
N LEU A 276 16.07 -6.90 -1.24
CA LEU A 276 14.72 -6.94 -0.67
C LEU A 276 14.62 -7.35 0.81
N GLY A 277 14.55 -6.34 1.67
CA GLY A 277 13.90 -6.44 2.97
C GLY A 277 12.41 -6.75 2.82
N MET A 278 12.09 -8.02 2.58
CA MET A 278 10.86 -8.66 3.01
C MET A 278 11.26 -9.65 4.09
N SER A 279 11.16 -9.22 5.35
CA SER A 279 11.27 -10.11 6.50
C SER A 279 10.06 -11.06 6.49
N MET A 280 10.20 -12.20 5.82
CA MET A 280 9.33 -13.36 6.01
C MET A 280 9.65 -13.91 7.41
N LYS A 281 8.73 -13.71 8.36
CA LYS A 281 8.76 -14.47 9.62
C LYS A 281 8.60 -15.96 9.25
N GLU A 282 9.52 -16.78 9.73
CA GLU A 282 9.44 -18.23 9.65
C GLU A 282 8.10 -18.72 10.22
N GLU A 283 7.31 -19.41 9.41
CA GLU A 283 6.19 -20.23 9.86
C GLU A 283 6.76 -21.40 10.67
N LYS A 284 6.53 -21.39 11.99
CA LYS A 284 6.74 -22.58 12.82
C LYS A 284 5.62 -23.58 12.52
N GLY A 285 6.01 -24.80 12.14
CA GLY A 285 5.09 -25.91 11.87
C GLY A 285 4.19 -26.26 13.08
N PRO A 286 3.07 -26.97 12.83
CA PRO A 286 2.03 -27.19 13.82
C PRO A 286 2.52 -28.15 14.91
N ASN A 287 2.64 -27.63 16.13
CA ASN A 287 2.92 -28.43 17.31
C ASN A 287 1.62 -29.14 17.71
N GLY A 288 1.63 -30.48 17.64
CA GLY A 288 0.49 -31.32 18.02
C GLY A 288 0.15 -31.14 19.50
N GLY A 289 -1.02 -30.56 19.77
CA GLY A 289 -1.55 -30.38 21.11
C GLY A 289 -3.05 -30.57 21.13
N ASN A 290 -3.51 -31.53 21.93
CA ASN A 290 -4.91 -31.89 22.17
C ASN A 290 -5.84 -30.66 22.27
N HIS A 291 -6.76 -30.53 21.31
CA HIS A 291 -7.79 -29.50 21.34
C HIS A 291 -9.00 -29.98 22.14
N ASN A 292 -9.05 -29.61 23.42
CA ASN A 292 -10.30 -29.52 24.15
C ASN A 292 -11.15 -28.40 23.54
N PHE A 293 -12.23 -28.79 22.86
CA PHE A 293 -13.19 -27.89 22.22
C PHE A 293 -14.12 -27.26 23.26
N SER A 294 -13.68 -26.17 23.90
CA SER A 294 -14.56 -25.33 24.74
C SER A 294 -14.23 -23.83 24.69
N GLY A 295 -13.68 -23.35 23.58
CA GLY A 295 -13.41 -21.91 23.37
C GLY A 295 -14.45 -21.28 22.44
N LYS A 296 -15.18 -20.25 22.90
CA LYS A 296 -16.01 -19.40 22.03
C LYS A 296 -15.17 -18.92 20.83
N PHE A 297 -15.65 -19.16 19.61
CA PHE A 297 -15.01 -18.77 18.35
C PHE A 297 -14.61 -17.29 18.37
N LYS A 298 -13.31 -17.00 18.19
CA LYS A 298 -12.78 -15.64 18.08
C LYS A 298 -12.49 -15.32 16.62
N PHE A 299 -13.19 -14.33 16.07
CA PHE A 299 -12.98 -13.88 14.69
C PHE A 299 -11.56 -13.37 14.43
N SER A 300 -10.87 -12.84 15.45
CA SER A 300 -9.49 -12.36 15.37
C SER A 300 -8.45 -13.46 15.10
N ASN A 301 -8.80 -14.73 15.30
CA ASN A 301 -7.91 -15.87 15.00
C ASN A 301 -7.97 -16.32 13.53
N VAL A 302 -8.83 -15.69 12.70
CA VAL A 302 -8.92 -16.01 11.28
C VAL A 302 -7.77 -15.32 10.55
N GLU A 303 -6.74 -16.10 10.21
CA GLU A 303 -5.65 -15.66 9.35
C GLU A 303 -5.99 -15.92 7.88
N PHE A 304 -6.10 -14.84 7.10
CA PHE A 304 -6.29 -14.94 5.66
C PHE A 304 -4.95 -15.14 4.95
N SER A 305 -4.95 -16.04 3.96
CA SER A 305 -3.82 -16.24 3.06
C SER A 305 -3.53 -14.97 2.25
N THR A 306 -2.27 -14.79 1.83
CA THR A 306 -1.85 -13.66 0.98
C THR A 306 -2.73 -13.44 -0.26
N PRO A 307 -3.07 -14.45 -1.08
CA PRO A 307 -3.96 -14.24 -2.22
C PRO A 307 -5.35 -13.78 -1.81
N CYS A 308 -5.89 -14.29 -0.69
CA CYS A 308 -7.19 -13.87 -0.17
C CYS A 308 -7.19 -12.38 0.22
N LYS A 309 -6.11 -11.92 0.88
CA LYS A 309 -5.90 -10.50 1.21
C LYS A 309 -5.81 -9.62 -0.05
N CYS A 310 -5.05 -10.03 -1.06
CA CYS A 310 -4.94 -9.29 -2.32
C CYS A 310 -6.30 -9.18 -3.02
N ILE A 311 -7.06 -10.28 -3.13
CA ILE A 311 -8.40 -10.28 -3.72
C ILE A 311 -9.34 -9.37 -2.94
N ALA A 312 -9.37 -9.48 -1.61
CA ALA A 312 -10.19 -8.66 -0.75
C ALA A 312 -9.86 -7.17 -0.93
N ASN A 313 -8.58 -6.80 -0.95
CA ASN A 313 -8.15 -5.43 -1.18
C ASN A 313 -8.58 -4.90 -2.55
N ILE A 314 -8.42 -5.68 -3.63
CA ILE A 314 -8.87 -5.28 -4.97
C ILE A 314 -10.39 -5.01 -4.97
N VAL A 315 -11.19 -5.91 -4.40
CA VAL A 315 -12.66 -5.75 -4.30
C VAL A 315 -13.03 -4.52 -3.48
N ILE A 316 -12.34 -4.27 -2.36
CA ILE A 316 -12.52 -3.08 -1.53
C ILE A 316 -12.17 -1.82 -2.32
N LEU A 317 -11.05 -1.80 -3.05
CA LEU A 317 -10.64 -0.66 -3.87
C LEU A 317 -11.65 -0.38 -4.99
N ILE A 318 -12.13 -1.41 -5.69
CA ILE A 318 -13.18 -1.27 -6.72
C ILE A 318 -14.43 -0.67 -6.08
N SER A 319 -14.83 -1.16 -4.90
CA SER A 319 -16.01 -0.67 -4.20
C SER A 319 -15.86 0.80 -3.78
N VAL A 320 -14.71 1.17 -3.20
CA VAL A 320 -14.42 2.53 -2.71
C VAL A 320 -14.30 3.53 -3.86
N TYR A 321 -13.58 3.20 -4.94
CA TYR A 321 -13.41 4.12 -6.06
C TYR A 321 -14.62 4.13 -7.00
N GLY A 322 -15.29 2.98 -7.18
CA GLY A 322 -16.52 2.87 -7.95
C GLY A 322 -17.67 3.67 -7.32
N SER A 323 -17.88 3.54 -6.00
CA SER A 323 -18.90 4.34 -5.30
C SER A 323 -18.57 5.84 -5.30
N TYR A 324 -17.29 6.22 -5.19
CA TYR A 324 -16.87 7.61 -5.38
C TYR A 324 -17.23 8.14 -6.77
N LEU A 325 -16.89 7.40 -7.83
CA LEU A 325 -17.16 7.78 -9.21
C LEU A 325 -18.67 7.95 -9.43
N TYR A 326 -19.47 6.99 -8.95
CA TYR A 326 -20.93 7.06 -8.98
C TYR A 326 -21.46 8.36 -8.33
N LEU A 327 -21.01 8.68 -7.12
CA LEU A 327 -21.43 9.89 -6.40
C LEU A 327 -21.05 11.18 -7.15
N ARG A 328 -19.86 11.22 -7.76
CA ARG A 328 -19.40 12.38 -8.55
C ARG A 328 -20.19 12.55 -9.84
N LEU A 329 -20.46 11.47 -10.57
CA LEU A 329 -21.28 11.51 -11.79
C LEU A 329 -22.71 11.93 -11.47
N LYS A 330 -23.30 11.40 -10.39
CA LYS A 330 -24.62 11.82 -9.90
C LYS A 330 -24.65 13.32 -9.60
N LYS A 331 -23.66 13.83 -8.86
CA LYS A 331 -23.55 15.26 -8.52
C LYS A 331 -23.41 16.15 -9.76
N ALA A 332 -22.55 15.76 -10.71
CA ALA A 332 -22.38 16.49 -11.97
C ALA A 332 -23.66 16.56 -12.80
N ARG A 333 -24.43 15.45 -12.87
CA ARG A 333 -25.74 15.42 -13.53
C ARG A 333 -26.74 16.35 -12.85
N THR A 334 -26.80 16.35 -11.51
CA THR A 334 -27.68 17.26 -10.75
C THR A 334 -27.31 18.73 -10.97
N ASP A 335 -26.02 19.07 -10.95
CA ASP A 335 -25.54 20.43 -11.17
C ASP A 335 -25.84 20.92 -12.60
N LYS A 336 -25.73 20.03 -13.61
CA LYS A 336 -26.11 20.34 -15.00
C LYS A 336 -27.61 20.66 -15.10
N ARG A 337 -28.47 19.83 -14.50
CA ARG A 337 -29.94 20.06 -14.48
C ARG A 337 -30.32 21.38 -13.82
N ARG A 338 -29.61 21.79 -12.76
CA ARG A 338 -29.84 23.06 -12.05
C ARG A 338 -29.39 24.30 -12.83
N LYS A 339 -28.52 24.16 -13.82
CA LYS A 339 -28.10 25.27 -14.69
C LYS A 339 -28.99 25.43 -15.92
N GLN A 340 -29.80 24.41 -16.22
CA GLN A 340 -30.75 24.39 -17.33
C GLN A 340 -32.16 24.83 -16.90
N ARG A 341 -32.40 24.90 -15.59
CA ARG A 341 -33.55 25.57 -14.97
C ARG A 341 -33.08 26.93 -14.50
#